data_AF-A0A8C0X9X7-F1
#
_entry.id   AF-A0A8C0X9X7-F1
#
_cell.length_a   1.000
_cell.length_b   1.000
_cell.length_c   1.000
_cell.angle_alpha   90.00
_cell.angle_beta   90.00
_cell.angle_gamma   90.00
#
_symmetry.space_group_name_H-M   'P 1'
#
loop_
_entity.id
_entity.type
_entity.pdbx_description
1 polymer ?
#
loop_
_entity_poly.entity_id
_entity_poly.type
_entity_poly.pdbx_seq_one_letter_code
_entity_poly.pdbx_strand_id
1 'polypeptide(L)'
;MENIYVHLFCCFRNLSTLPESTLFRLDQEEKNCDIHTPLGNLSKLMENTSASKKLRDLIIDFQEPQFIPYLSSVLPHDAKDTVAGILKGMLL
;
A
#
# COMPACT_ATOMS: atom_id res chain seq x y z
N MET A 1 5.70 -18.74 -16.44
CA MET A 1 5.03 -18.24 -15.22
C MET A 1 3.89 -17.25 -15.53
N GLU A 2 3.22 -17.37 -16.69
CA GLU A 2 2.14 -16.44 -17.09
C GLU A 2 0.74 -17.07 -16.94
N ASN A 3 0.63 -18.40 -16.99
CA ASN A 3 -0.66 -19.12 -16.97
C ASN A 3 -1.42 -19.04 -15.63
N ILE A 4 -0.75 -18.71 -14.52
CA ILE A 4 -1.39 -18.66 -13.19
C ILE A 4 -2.16 -17.35 -13.00
N TYR A 5 -1.66 -16.22 -13.52
CA TYR A 5 -2.32 -14.92 -13.41
C TYR A 5 -3.61 -14.84 -14.22
N VAL A 6 -3.65 -15.51 -15.37
CA VAL A 6 -4.82 -15.52 -16.27
C VAL A 6 -6.00 -16.29 -15.67
N HIS A 7 -5.72 -17.36 -14.92
CA HIS A 7 -6.76 -18.14 -14.23
C HIS A 7 -7.40 -17.38 -13.05
N LEU A 8 -6.69 -16.41 -12.47
CA LEU A 8 -7.13 -15.70 -11.27
C LEU A 8 -8.05 -14.51 -11.59
N PHE A 9 -7.87 -13.85 -12.74
CA PHE A 9 -8.64 -12.65 -13.09
C PHE A 9 -10.07 -12.98 -13.61
N CYS A 10 -10.27 -14.10 -14.30
CA CYS A 10 -11.58 -14.47 -14.86
C CYS A 10 -12.58 -15.11 -13.86
N CYS A 11 -12.15 -15.51 -12.66
CA CYS A 11 -12.92 -16.45 -11.82
C CYS A 11 -13.57 -15.85 -10.55
N PHE A 12 -14.04 -14.61 -10.56
CA PHE A 12 -14.91 -14.12 -9.47
C PHE A 12 -16.36 -14.64 -9.56
N ARG A 13 -16.71 -15.37 -10.63
CA ARG A 13 -18.06 -15.94 -10.84
C ARG A 13 -17.97 -17.42 -11.21
N ASN A 14 -18.97 -18.18 -10.78
CA ASN A 14 -19.11 -19.59 -11.14
C ASN A 14 -19.57 -19.73 -12.60
N LEU A 15 -18.78 -20.40 -13.42
CA LEU A 15 -19.03 -20.65 -14.84
C LEU A 15 -19.62 -22.05 -15.13
N SER A 16 -19.89 -22.87 -14.09
CA SER A 16 -20.43 -24.23 -14.21
C SER A 16 -21.85 -24.29 -14.77
N THR A 17 -22.51 -23.15 -14.88
CA THR A 17 -23.82 -23.01 -15.53
C THR A 17 -23.72 -22.94 -17.05
N LEU A 18 -22.51 -22.76 -17.60
CA LEU A 18 -22.27 -22.73 -19.04
C LEU A 18 -22.04 -24.16 -19.55
N PRO A 19 -22.54 -24.50 -20.76
CA PRO A 19 -22.27 -25.79 -21.39
C PRO A 19 -20.77 -26.04 -21.56
N GLU A 20 -20.35 -27.30 -21.42
CA GLU A 20 -18.94 -27.71 -21.63
C GLU A 20 -18.43 -27.41 -23.04
N SER A 21 -19.32 -27.27 -24.02
CA SER A 21 -18.98 -26.89 -25.40
C SER A 21 -18.69 -25.40 -25.59
N THR A 22 -18.75 -24.59 -24.53
CA THR A 22 -18.52 -23.14 -24.62
C THR A 22 -17.02 -22.86 -24.80
N LEU A 23 -16.65 -22.20 -25.90
CA LEU A 23 -15.28 -21.75 -26.13
C LEU A 23 -15.08 -20.37 -25.50
N PHE A 24 -14.06 -20.23 -24.65
CA PHE A 24 -13.71 -18.98 -24.01
C PHE A 24 -12.51 -18.32 -24.71
N ARG A 25 -12.55 -17.00 -24.83
CA ARG A 25 -11.41 -16.18 -25.23
C ARG A 25 -10.97 -15.37 -24.03
N LEU A 26 -9.67 -15.36 -23.79
CA LEU A 26 -9.03 -14.58 -22.75
C LEU A 26 -8.42 -13.36 -23.41
N ASP A 27 -8.94 -12.19 -23.06
CA ASP A 27 -8.42 -10.91 -23.49
C ASP A 27 -7.73 -10.23 -22.30
N GLN A 28 -6.61 -9.57 -22.56
CA GLN A 28 -5.94 -8.77 -21.54
C GLN A 28 -6.79 -7.53 -21.25
N GLU A 29 -7.01 -7.23 -19.98
CA GLU A 29 -7.62 -5.97 -19.59
C GLU A 29 -6.68 -4.83 -20.00
N GLU A 30 -7.19 -3.89 -20.81
CA GLU A 30 -6.43 -2.71 -21.20
C GLU A 30 -6.03 -1.92 -19.94
N LYS A 31 -4.85 -1.28 -19.95
CA LYS A 31 -4.40 -0.46 -18.81
C LYS A 31 -5.40 0.67 -18.56
N ASN A 32 -6.32 0.46 -17.65
CA ASN A 32 -7.18 1.50 -17.14
C ASN A 32 -6.38 2.31 -16.12
N CYS A 33 -6.09 3.57 -16.43
CA CYS A 33 -5.48 4.50 -15.47
C CYS A 33 -6.56 4.94 -14.48
N ASP A 34 -6.78 4.16 -13.42
CA ASP A 34 -7.73 4.50 -12.38
C ASP A 34 -7.31 5.77 -11.62
N ILE A 35 -8.15 6.81 -11.70
CA ILE A 35 -8.00 8.05 -10.95
C ILE A 35 -8.88 8.08 -9.68
N HIS A 36 -9.77 7.11 -9.48
CA HIS A 36 -10.67 7.11 -8.33
C HIS A 36 -9.90 7.04 -7.02
N THR A 37 -8.88 6.19 -6.95
CA THR A 37 -8.03 6.06 -5.77
C THR A 37 -7.31 7.37 -5.40
N PRO A 38 -6.53 8.03 -6.28
CA PRO A 38 -5.88 9.29 -5.94
C PRO A 38 -6.87 10.42 -5.65
N LEU A 39 -8.00 10.51 -6.35
CA LEU A 39 -9.05 11.50 -6.04
C LEU A 39 -9.68 11.26 -4.67
N GLY A 40 -9.92 9.99 -4.31
CA GLY A 40 -10.39 9.61 -2.98
C GLY A 40 -9.39 10.00 -1.89
N ASN A 41 -8.10 9.80 -2.13
CA ASN A 41 -7.04 10.22 -1.21
C ASN A 41 -6.99 11.74 -1.04
N LEU A 42 -7.15 12.52 -2.12
CA LEU A 42 -7.25 13.97 -2.05
C LEU A 42 -8.50 14.41 -1.28
N SER A 43 -9.65 13.79 -1.53
CA SER A 43 -10.87 14.05 -0.77
C SER A 43 -10.64 13.83 0.72
N LYS A 44 -10.03 12.69 1.09
CA LYS A 44 -9.70 12.36 2.49
C LYS A 44 -8.70 13.33 3.10
N LEU A 45 -7.72 13.79 2.33
CA LEU A 45 -6.74 14.80 2.75
C LEU A 45 -7.40 16.16 3.03
N MET A 46 -8.52 16.48 2.38
CA MET A 46 -9.25 17.74 2.58
C MET A 46 -10.24 17.68 3.76
N GLU A 47 -10.47 16.51 4.35
CA GLU A 47 -11.34 16.39 5.52
C GLU A 47 -10.83 17.21 6.72
N ASN A 48 -11.76 17.66 7.57
CA ASN A 48 -11.47 18.41 8.79
C ASN A 48 -11.13 17.48 9.97
N THR A 49 -10.20 16.56 9.77
CA THR A 49 -9.67 15.68 10.82
C THR A 49 -8.28 16.14 11.26
N SER A 50 -7.86 15.75 12.46
CA SER A 50 -6.51 16.06 12.97
C SER A 50 -5.41 15.41 12.13
N ALA A 51 -5.63 14.18 11.65
CA ALA A 51 -4.69 13.47 10.79
C ALA A 51 -4.54 14.16 9.43
N SER A 52 -5.66 14.52 8.78
CA SER A 52 -5.64 15.23 7.51
C SER A 52 -5.01 16.62 7.64
N LYS A 53 -5.30 17.35 8.73
CA LYS A 53 -4.62 18.62 9.02
C LYS A 53 -3.10 18.44 9.14
N LYS A 54 -2.62 17.49 9.94
CA LYS A 54 -1.19 17.21 10.09
C LYS A 54 -0.52 16.86 8.76
N LEU A 55 -1.20 16.11 7.89
CA LEU A 55 -0.70 15.80 6.55
C LEU A 55 -0.63 17.04 5.66
N ARG A 56 -1.62 17.94 5.73
CA ARG A 56 -1.58 19.20 4.99
C ARG A 56 -0.44 20.10 5.48
N ASP A 57 -0.27 20.24 6.79
CA ASP A 57 0.81 21.03 7.37
C ASP A 57 2.19 20.50 6.90
N LEU A 58 2.40 19.17 6.91
CA LEU A 58 3.67 18.55 6.50
C LEU A 58 3.92 18.55 4.98
N ILE A 59 2.90 18.28 4.16
CA ILE A 59 3.05 18.00 2.73
C ILE A 59 2.77 19.24 1.87
N ILE A 60 1.77 20.04 2.24
CA ILE A 60 1.33 21.22 1.48
C ILE A 60 2.06 22.47 1.99
N ASP A 61 2.08 22.67 3.30
CA ASP A 61 2.71 23.84 3.93
C ASP A 61 4.19 23.63 4.24
N PHE A 62 4.73 22.45 3.91
CA PHE A 62 6.13 22.07 4.09
C PHE A 62 6.66 22.32 5.52
N GLN A 63 5.81 22.10 6.53
CA GLN A 63 6.22 22.18 7.92
C GLN A 63 7.40 21.22 8.17
N GLU A 64 8.47 21.74 8.78
CA GLU A 64 9.68 20.96 9.05
C GLU A 64 9.41 19.76 9.98
N PRO A 65 9.71 18.52 9.55
CA PRO A 65 9.54 17.35 10.39
C PRO A 65 10.50 17.39 11.57
N GLN A 66 9.98 17.05 12.75
CA GLN A 66 10.74 17.09 14.00
C GLN A 66 11.37 15.73 14.29
N PHE A 67 12.68 15.74 14.58
CA PHE A 67 13.44 14.56 14.93
C PHE A 67 13.94 14.63 16.37
N ILE A 68 13.93 13.48 17.02
CA ILE A 68 14.52 13.30 18.34
C ILE A 68 15.98 12.84 18.19
N PRO A 69 16.90 13.35 19.02
CA PRO A 69 18.33 13.16 18.78
C PRO A 69 18.84 11.74 19.03
N TYR A 70 18.19 10.95 19.91
CA TYR A 70 18.70 9.63 20.30
C TYR A 70 17.59 8.56 20.35
N LEU A 71 17.87 7.40 19.76
CA LEU A 71 16.99 6.23 19.82
C LEU A 71 16.97 5.57 21.21
N SER A 72 18.05 5.67 21.97
CA SER A 72 18.22 5.03 23.28
C SER A 72 17.22 5.53 24.34
N SER A 73 16.65 6.72 24.14
CA SER A 73 15.62 7.33 24.99
C SER A 73 14.18 7.00 24.59
N VAL A 74 13.97 6.32 23.45
CA VAL A 74 12.63 6.05 22.90
C VAL A 74 12.34 4.57 22.73
N LEU A 75 13.38 3.76 22.52
CA LEU A 75 13.21 2.32 22.44
C LEU A 75 12.87 1.73 23.83
N PRO A 76 11.79 0.91 23.93
CA PRO A 76 11.54 0.07 25.09
C PRO A 76 12.78 -0.75 25.47
N HIS A 77 13.00 -0.98 26.76
CA HIS A 77 14.25 -1.57 27.26
C HIS A 77 14.52 -2.96 26.68
N ASP A 78 13.48 -3.78 26.60
CA ASP A 78 13.46 -5.13 26.04
C ASP A 78 13.72 -5.19 24.51
N ALA A 79 13.48 -4.09 23.79
CA ALA A 79 13.69 -4.02 22.35
C ALA A 79 15.12 -3.58 21.96
N LYS A 80 15.92 -3.06 22.89
CA LYS A 80 17.22 -2.43 22.59
C LYS A 80 18.21 -3.39 21.96
N ASP A 81 18.35 -4.59 22.50
CA ASP A 81 19.31 -5.58 22.01
C ASP A 81 18.94 -6.11 20.63
N THR A 82 17.65 -6.34 20.38
CA THR A 82 17.12 -6.75 19.07
C THR A 82 17.40 -5.69 18.00
N VAL A 83 17.11 -4.42 18.30
CA VAL A 83 17.39 -3.31 17.36
C VAL A 83 18.89 -3.16 17.12
N ALA A 84 19.73 -3.31 18.15
CA ALA A 84 21.17 -3.29 17.98
C ALA A 84 21.67 -4.43 17.07
N GLY A 85 21.07 -5.62 17.16
CA GLY A 85 21.35 -6.74 16.26
C GLY A 85 21.03 -6.44 14.80
N ILE A 86 19.86 -5.85 14.54
CA ILE A 86 19.44 -5.44 13.18
C ILE A 86 20.38 -4.36 12.62
N LEU A 87 20.66 -3.32 13.41
CA LEU A 87 21.52 -2.22 12.98
C LEU A 87 22.95 -2.69 12.66
N LYS A 88 23.48 -3.66 13.41
CA LYS A 88 24.78 -4.29 13.10
C LYS A 88 24.77 -4.98 11.74
N GLY A 89 23.66 -5.63 11.36
CA GLY A 89 23.52 -6.31 10.07
C GLY A 89 23.36 -5.38 8.87
N MET A 90 22.85 -4.16 9.08
CA MET A 90 22.76 -3.13 8.02
C MET A 90 24.05 -2.35 7.79
N LEU A 91 24.98 -2.41 8.75
CA LEU A 91 26.30 -1.76 8.69
C LEU A 91 27.41 -2.70 8.17
N LEU A 92 27.08 -3.96 7.85
CA LEU A 92 27.95 -4.92 7.17
C LEU A 92 27.71 -4.89 5.65
#